data_AF-A0A7C4CRJ9-F1
#
_entry.id   AF-A0A7C4CRJ9-F1
#
_cell.length_a   1.000
_cell.length_b   1.000
_cell.length_c   1.000
_cell.angle_alpha   90.00
_cell.angle_beta   90.00
_cell.angle_gamma   90.00
#
_symmetry.space_group_name_H-M   'P 1'
#
loop_
_entity.id
_entity.type
_entity.pdbx_description
1 polymer ?
#
loop_
_entity_poly.entity_id
_entity_poly.type
_entity_poly.pdbx_seq_one_letter_code
_entity_poly.pdbx_strand_id
1 'polypeptide(L)'
;MAVAVLVAPSFDDASRYSYEWSREIRQKLEEKGFNVIDISGREVSRSEVEEALKQNPNALFVFYNHGSRDCLWGSRTEKVVNLNNVKLLSNREVYTLACLSAEKLGVQAYKNNCLAYWGYTREFAFSTEAIEDFKKFANHGLIVKLEGKSWDECLKLTKELAEKLANKLVGEGKYFSAVLMKEDAEALVCYNAEMPETKCPFRKVAVKLLGKKGWHLRDYLKKEYFEYVSEATYVISLIIYVAARIQLPLNFSNIDIAFILMTISFLVARAYNEYLEWVLNKWKK
;
A
#
# COMPACT_ATOMS: atom_id res chain seq x y z
N MET A 1 -19.57 -2.23 -12.67
CA MET A 1 -19.88 -1.34 -11.53
C MET A 1 -18.68 -1.33 -10.60
N ALA A 2 -18.24 -0.19 -10.09
CA ALA A 2 -17.14 -0.14 -9.13
C ALA A 2 -17.60 -0.72 -7.78
N VAL A 3 -16.72 -1.37 -7.05
CA VAL A 3 -17.02 -1.94 -5.73
C VAL A 3 -16.24 -1.20 -4.67
N ALA A 4 -16.88 -0.90 -3.54
CA ALA A 4 -16.21 -0.43 -2.33
C ALA A 4 -16.46 -1.42 -1.21
N VAL A 5 -15.40 -1.78 -0.47
CA VAL A 5 -15.50 -2.56 0.76
C VAL A 5 -15.33 -1.58 1.91
N LEU A 6 -16.40 -1.32 2.65
CA LEU A 6 -16.44 -0.40 3.78
C LEU A 6 -16.40 -1.17 5.10
N VAL A 7 -15.41 -0.87 5.92
CA VAL A 7 -15.15 -1.52 7.21
C VAL A 7 -15.01 -0.46 8.29
N ALA A 8 -16.05 -0.29 9.09
CA ALA A 8 -16.07 0.61 10.23
C ALA A 8 -16.58 -0.14 11.48
N PRO A 9 -15.72 -0.94 12.13
CA PRO A 9 -16.11 -1.65 13.33
C PRO A 9 -16.56 -0.69 14.44
N SER A 10 -17.30 -1.20 15.42
CA SER A 10 -17.75 -0.41 16.58
C SER A 10 -17.74 -1.29 17.83
N PHE A 11 -16.81 -0.99 18.75
CA PHE A 11 -16.56 -1.79 19.97
C PHE A 11 -16.09 -0.98 21.19
N ASP A 12 -15.96 0.34 21.04
CA ASP A 12 -15.73 1.33 22.10
C ASP A 12 -16.28 2.72 21.71
N ASP A 13 -16.27 3.67 22.65
CA ASP A 13 -16.88 4.99 22.42
C ASP A 13 -16.20 5.79 21.29
N ALA A 14 -14.88 5.69 21.15
CA ALA A 14 -14.17 6.37 20.07
C ALA A 14 -14.56 5.78 18.70
N SER A 15 -14.65 4.46 18.61
CA SER A 15 -15.04 3.75 17.38
C SER A 15 -16.47 4.05 16.94
N ARG A 16 -17.37 4.42 17.87
CA ARG A 16 -18.73 4.87 17.54
C ARG A 16 -18.70 6.16 16.71
N TYR A 17 -17.85 7.13 17.04
CA TYR A 17 -17.73 8.36 16.24
C TYR A 17 -17.23 8.05 14.83
N SER A 18 -16.17 7.25 14.68
CA SER A 18 -15.67 6.87 13.34
C SER A 18 -16.70 6.06 12.55
N TYR A 19 -17.49 5.20 13.21
CA TYR A 19 -18.60 4.50 12.57
C TYR A 19 -19.66 5.47 12.04
N GLU A 20 -20.12 6.42 12.85
CA GLU A 20 -21.09 7.44 12.43
C GLU A 20 -20.55 8.29 11.27
N TRP A 21 -19.27 8.69 11.31
CA TRP A 21 -18.65 9.46 10.23
C TRP A 21 -18.59 8.67 8.92
N SER A 22 -18.35 7.35 9.00
CA SER A 22 -18.34 6.46 7.83
C SER A 22 -19.70 6.35 7.13
N ARG A 23 -20.82 6.66 7.81
CA ARG A 23 -22.16 6.56 7.22
C ARG A 23 -22.36 7.57 6.10
N GLU A 24 -21.83 8.77 6.26
CA GLU A 24 -21.82 9.78 5.20
C GLU A 24 -21.03 9.28 3.98
N ILE A 25 -19.88 8.65 4.21
CA ILE A 25 -19.07 8.06 3.13
C ILE A 25 -19.80 6.94 2.41
N ARG A 26 -20.51 6.06 3.14
CA ARG A 26 -21.35 5.03 2.52
C ARG A 26 -22.34 5.66 1.54
N GLN A 27 -23.09 6.66 1.99
CA GLN A 27 -24.05 7.36 1.15
C GLN A 27 -23.37 7.98 -0.09
N LYS A 28 -22.23 8.66 0.10
CA LYS A 28 -21.48 9.29 -1.01
C LYS A 28 -20.97 8.26 -2.03
N LEU A 29 -20.55 7.08 -1.58
CA LEU A 29 -20.14 5.99 -2.47
C LEU A 29 -21.34 5.48 -3.30
N GLU A 30 -22.49 5.24 -2.67
CA GLU A 30 -23.72 4.80 -3.34
C GLU A 30 -24.21 5.84 -4.35
N GLU A 31 -24.22 7.14 -3.98
CA GLU A 31 -24.53 8.27 -4.87
C GLU A 31 -23.64 8.31 -6.12
N LYS A 32 -22.41 7.80 -6.01
CA LYS A 32 -21.41 7.73 -7.09
C LYS A 32 -21.44 6.40 -7.85
N GLY A 33 -22.44 5.55 -7.59
CA GLY A 33 -22.67 4.32 -8.32
C GLY A 33 -21.75 3.16 -7.90
N PHE A 34 -21.14 3.22 -6.72
CA PHE A 34 -20.45 2.07 -6.15
C PHE A 34 -21.44 1.04 -5.61
N ASN A 35 -21.16 -0.23 -5.85
CA ASN A 35 -21.72 -1.31 -5.05
C ASN A 35 -20.95 -1.38 -3.72
N VAL A 36 -21.58 -0.98 -2.61
CA VAL A 36 -20.92 -0.91 -1.30
C VAL A 36 -21.16 -2.20 -0.53
N ILE A 37 -20.08 -2.96 -0.30
CA ILE A 37 -20.05 -4.09 0.63
C ILE A 37 -19.70 -3.54 2.01
N ASP A 38 -20.73 -3.35 2.83
CA ASP A 38 -20.60 -2.77 4.16
C ASP A 38 -20.61 -3.85 5.24
N ILE A 39 -19.49 -4.02 5.94
CA ILE A 39 -19.36 -4.96 7.07
C ILE A 39 -19.08 -4.22 8.39
N SER A 40 -19.71 -3.07 8.57
CA SER A 40 -19.49 -2.14 9.69
C SER A 40 -20.49 -2.29 10.85
N GLY A 41 -20.30 -1.50 11.91
CA GLY A 41 -21.29 -1.30 12.99
C GLY A 41 -21.26 -2.32 14.12
N ARG A 42 -20.31 -3.24 14.07
CA ARG A 42 -20.04 -4.27 15.09
C ARG A 42 -18.56 -4.61 15.11
N GLU A 43 -18.13 -5.49 15.99
CA GLU A 43 -16.84 -6.16 15.81
C GLU A 43 -16.80 -6.94 14.49
N VAL A 44 -15.66 -6.86 13.82
CA VAL A 44 -15.44 -7.44 12.49
C VAL A 44 -14.25 -8.38 12.57
N SER A 45 -14.43 -9.61 12.09
CA SER A 45 -13.35 -10.60 12.08
C SER A 45 -12.42 -10.40 10.88
N ARG A 46 -11.19 -10.90 10.99
CA ARG A 46 -10.23 -10.92 9.87
C ARG A 46 -10.81 -11.67 8.69
N SER A 47 -11.41 -12.84 8.92
CA SER A 47 -11.95 -13.69 7.86
C SER A 47 -12.96 -12.95 6.99
N GLU A 48 -13.83 -12.13 7.58
CA GLU A 48 -14.83 -11.36 6.83
C GLU A 48 -14.18 -10.32 5.92
N VAL A 49 -13.19 -9.58 6.43
CA VAL A 49 -12.45 -8.59 5.64
C VAL A 49 -11.64 -9.26 4.53
N GLU A 50 -10.95 -10.36 4.84
CA GLU A 50 -10.18 -11.09 3.84
C GLU A 50 -11.07 -11.66 2.74
N GLU A 51 -12.21 -12.25 3.09
CA GLU A 51 -13.16 -12.83 2.13
C GLU A 51 -13.74 -11.73 1.23
N ALA A 52 -14.20 -10.63 1.80
CA ALA A 52 -14.72 -9.49 1.04
C ALA A 52 -13.68 -8.93 0.06
N LEU A 53 -12.42 -8.78 0.49
CA LEU A 53 -11.35 -8.30 -0.38
C LEU A 53 -10.93 -9.33 -1.44
N LYS A 54 -10.91 -10.63 -1.14
CA LYS A 54 -10.58 -11.69 -2.10
C LYS A 54 -11.64 -11.81 -3.19
N GLN A 55 -12.92 -11.74 -2.83
CA GLN A 55 -14.03 -11.74 -3.78
C GLN A 55 -14.07 -10.48 -4.65
N ASN A 56 -13.46 -9.37 -4.19
CA ASN A 56 -13.48 -8.08 -4.87
C ASN A 56 -12.05 -7.52 -5.09
N PRO A 57 -11.29 -8.08 -6.05
CA PRO A 57 -9.86 -7.82 -6.23
C PRO A 57 -9.48 -6.37 -6.53
N ASN A 58 -10.42 -5.59 -7.08
CA ASN A 58 -10.21 -4.20 -7.48
C ASN A 58 -11.05 -3.22 -6.65
N ALA A 59 -11.58 -3.65 -5.50
CA ALA A 59 -12.40 -2.79 -4.67
C ALA A 59 -11.60 -1.61 -4.10
N LEU A 60 -12.25 -0.45 -4.01
CA LEU A 60 -11.82 0.61 -3.11
C LEU A 60 -11.99 0.09 -1.67
N PHE A 61 -10.91 0.03 -0.90
CA PHE A 61 -10.98 -0.39 0.49
C PHE A 61 -11.06 0.84 1.39
N VAL A 62 -12.14 0.94 2.17
CA VAL A 62 -12.40 2.07 3.06
C VAL A 62 -12.48 1.57 4.49
N PHE A 63 -11.67 2.13 5.38
CA PHE A 63 -11.58 1.70 6.77
C PHE A 63 -11.69 2.87 7.75
N TYR A 64 -12.53 2.73 8.77
CA TYR A 64 -12.76 3.74 9.82
C TYR A 64 -12.72 3.08 11.20
N ASN A 65 -11.58 3.17 11.89
CA ASN A 65 -11.45 2.79 13.30
C ASN A 65 -10.02 3.02 13.80
N HIS A 66 -9.73 2.52 15.00
CA HIS A 66 -8.40 2.27 15.52
C HIS A 66 -7.47 1.62 14.49
N GLY A 67 -6.27 2.20 14.45
CA GLY A 67 -5.11 1.65 13.79
C GLY A 67 -3.97 1.50 14.79
N SER A 68 -2.96 0.78 14.35
CA SER A 68 -1.64 0.85 14.93
C SER A 68 -0.63 0.87 13.81
N ARG A 69 0.63 1.09 14.15
CA ARG A 69 1.74 1.17 13.19
C ARG A 69 1.70 0.06 12.13
N ASP A 70 1.32 -1.15 12.54
CA ASP A 70 1.38 -2.37 11.74
C ASP A 70 0.01 -3.00 11.38
N CYS A 71 -1.12 -2.38 11.76
CA CYS A 71 -2.44 -2.98 11.56
C CYS A 71 -3.65 -2.04 11.60
N LEU A 72 -4.77 -2.55 11.11
CA LEU A 72 -6.13 -2.04 11.28
C LEU A 72 -6.92 -3.01 12.18
N TRP A 73 -7.66 -2.50 13.15
CA TRP A 73 -8.35 -3.31 14.17
C TRP A 73 -9.83 -3.55 13.83
N GLY A 74 -10.26 -4.81 13.86
CA GLY A 74 -11.66 -5.19 13.69
C GLY A 74 -12.42 -5.33 15.01
N SER A 75 -11.69 -5.55 16.09
CA SER A 75 -12.19 -5.65 17.46
C SER A 75 -11.10 -5.23 18.44
N ARG A 76 -11.37 -5.35 19.74
CA ARG A 76 -10.38 -5.13 20.81
C ARG A 76 -9.19 -6.10 20.75
N THR A 77 -9.33 -7.23 20.08
CA THR A 77 -8.33 -8.32 20.10
C THR A 77 -7.90 -8.76 18.70
N GLU A 78 -8.63 -8.38 17.65
CA GLU A 78 -8.41 -8.89 16.31
C GLU A 78 -7.95 -7.81 15.32
N LYS A 79 -6.79 -8.07 14.69
CA LYS A 79 -6.26 -7.29 13.57
C LYS A 79 -6.86 -7.80 12.26
N VAL A 80 -7.66 -7.00 11.57
CA VAL A 80 -8.29 -7.40 10.30
C VAL A 80 -7.35 -7.27 9.11
N VAL A 81 -6.50 -6.24 9.13
CA VAL A 81 -5.40 -6.08 8.16
C VAL A 81 -4.13 -5.80 8.93
N ASN A 82 -3.06 -6.52 8.63
CA ASN A 82 -1.74 -6.32 9.23
C ASN A 82 -0.63 -6.71 8.25
N LEU A 83 0.63 -6.69 8.69
CA LEU A 83 1.77 -7.03 7.85
C LEU A 83 1.75 -8.47 7.28
N ASN A 84 1.00 -9.41 7.87
CA ASN A 84 0.92 -10.78 7.37
C ASN A 84 -0.02 -10.91 6.17
N ASN A 85 -1.06 -10.07 6.08
CA ASN A 85 -2.06 -10.11 5.01
C ASN A 85 -2.14 -8.81 4.19
N VAL A 86 -1.24 -7.84 4.41
CA VAL A 86 -1.14 -6.56 3.68
C VAL A 86 -1.09 -6.70 2.15
N LYS A 87 -0.69 -7.86 1.61
CA LYS A 87 -0.78 -8.14 0.16
C LYS A 87 -2.21 -8.09 -0.39
N LEU A 88 -3.21 -8.25 0.47
CA LEU A 88 -4.62 -8.03 0.12
C LEU A 88 -4.91 -6.59 -0.31
N LEU A 89 -4.00 -5.64 -0.01
CA LEU A 89 -4.11 -4.24 -0.44
C LEU A 89 -3.42 -3.96 -1.80
N SER A 90 -2.78 -4.96 -2.40
CA SER A 90 -2.14 -4.83 -3.72
C SER A 90 -3.19 -4.46 -4.77
N ASN A 91 -2.82 -3.58 -5.70
CA ASN A 91 -3.65 -3.10 -6.80
C ASN A 91 -4.99 -2.46 -6.37
N ARG A 92 -5.07 -1.95 -5.14
CA ARG A 92 -6.26 -1.25 -4.61
C ARG A 92 -5.92 0.16 -4.17
N GLU A 93 -6.89 1.05 -4.28
CA GLU A 93 -6.92 2.29 -3.53
C GLU A 93 -7.41 1.99 -2.10
N VAL A 94 -6.74 2.56 -1.11
CA VAL A 94 -7.03 2.34 0.32
C VAL A 94 -7.22 3.69 1.00
N TYR A 95 -8.40 3.88 1.58
CA TYR A 95 -8.73 5.04 2.39
C TYR A 95 -8.90 4.65 3.85
N THR A 96 -8.08 5.21 4.75
CA THR A 96 -8.19 4.92 6.18
C THR A 96 -8.34 6.19 7.02
N LEU A 97 -9.30 6.16 7.94
CA LEU A 97 -9.26 6.93 9.19
C LEU A 97 -8.80 5.98 10.28
N ALA A 98 -7.47 5.91 10.49
CA ALA A 98 -6.87 5.01 11.47
C ALA A 98 -5.51 5.53 11.97
N CYS A 99 -5.34 5.61 13.29
CA CYS A 99 -4.12 6.08 13.94
C CYS A 99 -2.89 5.27 13.50
N LEU A 100 -1.78 5.97 13.23
CA LEU A 100 -0.45 5.40 12.95
C LEU A 100 -0.39 4.40 11.77
N SER A 101 -1.50 4.15 11.06
CA SER A 101 -1.61 3.10 10.04
C SER A 101 -0.63 3.32 8.89
N ALA A 102 -0.26 4.57 8.61
CA ALA A 102 0.69 4.88 7.57
C ALA A 102 2.15 4.58 7.98
N GLU A 103 2.50 4.53 9.27
CA GLU A 103 3.91 4.43 9.70
C GLU A 103 4.61 3.14 9.21
N LYS A 104 3.97 1.98 9.34
CA LYS A 104 4.51 0.70 8.81
C LYS A 104 3.56 0.00 7.86
N LEU A 105 2.28 -0.11 8.19
CA LEU A 105 1.31 -0.81 7.35
C LEU A 105 1.16 -0.12 5.99
N GLY A 106 0.95 1.20 5.96
CA GLY A 106 0.87 1.97 4.72
C GLY A 106 2.14 1.91 3.87
N VAL A 107 3.32 2.01 4.49
CA VAL A 107 4.61 1.83 3.79
C VAL A 107 4.70 0.43 3.17
N GLN A 108 4.27 -0.60 3.91
CA GLN A 108 4.30 -1.97 3.41
C GLN A 108 3.24 -2.23 2.33
N ALA A 109 2.07 -1.60 2.41
CA ALA A 109 1.05 -1.63 1.38
C ALA A 109 1.58 -1.00 0.08
N TYR A 110 2.19 0.19 0.17
CA TYR A 110 2.85 0.86 -0.95
C TYR A 110 3.91 -0.03 -1.62
N LYS A 111 4.78 -0.66 -0.82
CA LYS A 111 5.77 -1.63 -1.31
C LYS A 111 5.16 -2.85 -2.00
N ASN A 112 3.94 -3.22 -1.63
CA ASN A 112 3.19 -4.33 -2.22
C ASN A 112 2.24 -3.85 -3.33
N ASN A 113 2.59 -2.78 -4.06
CA ASN A 113 1.84 -2.26 -5.21
C ASN A 113 0.41 -1.83 -4.88
N CYS A 114 0.15 -1.37 -3.66
CA CYS A 114 -1.08 -0.62 -3.37
C CYS A 114 -1.12 0.64 -4.25
N LEU A 115 -2.27 0.92 -4.87
CA LEU A 115 -2.41 2.05 -5.80
C LEU A 115 -2.37 3.38 -5.07
N ALA A 116 -2.97 3.44 -3.88
CA ALA A 116 -2.87 4.59 -2.99
C ALA A 116 -3.17 4.17 -1.56
N TYR A 117 -2.46 4.73 -0.58
CA TYR A 117 -2.72 4.50 0.83
C TYR A 117 -2.87 5.82 1.57
N TRP A 118 -4.10 6.18 1.89
CA TRP A 118 -4.45 7.34 2.70
C TRP A 118 -4.54 6.95 4.18
N GLY A 119 -3.78 7.63 5.04
CA GLY A 119 -3.75 7.34 6.47
C GLY A 119 -2.86 8.31 7.25
N TYR A 120 -2.61 7.98 8.52
CA TYR A 120 -1.93 8.87 9.46
C TYR A 120 -0.60 8.29 9.94
N THR A 121 0.42 9.14 10.01
CA THR A 121 1.75 8.79 10.55
C THR A 121 1.86 8.98 12.06
N ARG A 122 0.85 9.63 12.67
CA ARG A 122 0.67 9.83 14.11
C ARG A 122 -0.77 9.46 14.51
N GLU A 123 -1.10 9.62 15.78
CA GLU A 123 -2.47 9.51 16.28
C GLU A 123 -3.38 10.54 15.60
N PHE A 124 -4.61 10.14 15.30
CA PHE A 124 -5.69 11.04 14.94
C PHE A 124 -6.49 11.36 16.21
N ALA A 125 -6.70 12.63 16.52
CA ALA A 125 -7.35 13.06 17.75
C ALA A 125 -8.42 14.12 17.47
N PHE A 126 -9.61 13.95 18.05
CA PHE A 126 -10.70 14.90 17.90
C PHE A 126 -11.24 15.33 19.27
N SER A 127 -11.92 16.48 19.29
CA SER A 127 -12.68 16.92 20.45
C SER A 127 -14.18 16.77 20.22
N THR A 128 -14.92 16.51 21.30
CA THR A 128 -16.38 16.41 21.24
C THR A 128 -17.07 17.76 20.99
N GLU A 129 -16.38 18.88 21.20
CA GLU A 129 -16.90 20.24 20.98
C GLU A 129 -16.86 20.69 19.50
N ALA A 130 -16.18 19.92 18.65
CA ALA A 130 -15.96 20.21 17.24
C ALA A 130 -16.16 18.97 16.34
N ILE A 131 -17.02 18.03 16.76
CA ILE A 131 -17.24 16.74 16.07
C ILE A 131 -17.52 16.92 14.58
N GLU A 132 -18.38 17.87 14.20
CA GLU A 132 -18.73 18.08 12.80
C GLU A 132 -17.55 18.62 11.98
N ASP A 133 -16.66 19.43 12.57
CA ASP A 133 -15.46 19.91 11.90
C ASP A 133 -14.46 18.76 11.67
N PHE A 134 -14.25 17.90 12.67
CA PHE A 134 -13.40 16.71 12.54
C PHE A 134 -13.95 15.68 11.57
N LYS A 135 -15.27 15.42 11.60
CA LYS A 135 -15.96 14.57 10.62
C LYS A 135 -15.75 15.10 9.20
N LYS A 136 -15.96 16.41 9.01
CA LYS A 136 -15.77 17.06 7.71
C LYS A 136 -14.34 16.89 7.22
N PHE A 137 -13.34 17.13 8.07
CA PHE A 137 -11.94 16.90 7.75
C PHE A 137 -11.65 15.41 7.40
N ALA A 138 -12.08 14.49 8.26
CA ALA A 138 -11.83 13.05 8.12
C ALA A 138 -12.45 12.45 6.85
N ASN A 139 -13.59 12.97 6.38
CA ASN A 139 -14.28 12.48 5.19
C ASN A 139 -13.83 13.18 3.89
N HIS A 140 -13.26 14.39 3.98
CA HIS A 140 -13.05 15.27 2.83
C HIS A 140 -12.19 14.65 1.72
N GLY A 141 -11.09 13.99 2.08
CA GLY A 141 -10.18 13.41 1.09
C GLY A 141 -10.88 12.41 0.16
N LEU A 142 -11.73 11.54 0.72
CA LEU A 142 -12.49 10.58 -0.06
C LEU A 142 -13.62 11.24 -0.85
N ILE A 143 -14.32 12.23 -0.27
CA ILE A 143 -15.38 12.96 -0.99
C ILE A 143 -14.81 13.62 -2.26
N VAL A 144 -13.69 14.33 -2.12
CA VAL A 144 -13.01 14.99 -3.25
C VAL A 144 -12.47 13.96 -4.26
N LYS A 145 -11.98 12.80 -3.80
CA LYS A 145 -11.59 11.70 -4.69
C LYS A 145 -12.75 11.19 -5.54
N LEU A 146 -13.95 11.08 -4.94
CA LEU A 146 -15.17 10.67 -5.63
C LEU A 146 -15.70 11.72 -6.63
N GLU A 147 -15.15 12.92 -6.63
CA GLU A 147 -15.38 13.96 -7.64
C GLU A 147 -14.38 13.88 -8.80
N GLY A 148 -13.51 12.88 -8.82
CA GLY A 148 -12.58 12.60 -9.92
C GLY A 148 -11.20 13.25 -9.76
N LYS A 149 -10.89 13.81 -8.58
CA LYS A 149 -9.58 14.37 -8.28
C LYS A 149 -8.50 13.30 -8.11
N SER A 150 -7.27 13.65 -8.44
CA SER A 150 -6.10 12.82 -8.12
C SER A 150 -5.85 12.78 -6.62
N TRP A 151 -5.16 11.75 -6.11
CA TRP A 151 -4.83 11.68 -4.67
C TRP A 151 -3.94 12.83 -4.20
N ASP A 152 -3.07 13.35 -5.06
CA ASP A 152 -2.24 14.53 -4.80
C ASP A 152 -3.12 15.78 -4.58
N GLU A 153 -4.11 16.00 -5.45
CA GLU A 153 -5.11 17.07 -5.27
C GLU A 153 -5.95 16.85 -4.02
N CYS A 154 -6.38 15.62 -3.74
CA CYS A 154 -7.18 15.29 -2.55
C CYS A 154 -6.43 15.62 -1.26
N LEU A 155 -5.14 15.26 -1.18
CA LEU A 155 -4.31 15.53 -0.01
C LEU A 155 -4.12 17.03 0.19
N LYS A 156 -3.81 17.76 -0.89
CA LYS A 156 -3.67 19.22 -0.88
C LYS A 156 -4.96 19.89 -0.39
N LEU A 157 -6.09 19.60 -1.03
CA LEU A 157 -7.39 20.22 -0.70
C LEU A 157 -7.83 19.89 0.73
N THR A 158 -7.50 18.70 1.24
CA THR A 158 -7.83 18.31 2.62
C THR A 158 -6.97 19.03 3.64
N LYS A 159 -5.68 19.24 3.38
CA LYS A 159 -4.82 20.08 4.23
C LYS A 159 -5.26 21.55 4.22
N GLU A 160 -5.66 22.09 3.07
CA GLU A 160 -6.24 23.44 2.97
C GLU A 160 -7.57 23.56 3.73
N LEU A 161 -8.42 22.52 3.71
CA LEU A 161 -9.62 22.48 4.52
C LEU A 161 -9.28 22.51 6.01
N ALA A 162 -8.32 21.69 6.45
CA ALA A 162 -7.91 21.64 7.85
C ALA A 162 -7.44 23.00 8.37
N GLU A 163 -6.67 23.75 7.57
CA GLU A 163 -6.24 25.11 7.91
C GLU A 163 -7.44 26.05 8.11
N LYS A 164 -8.42 25.99 7.19
CA LYS A 164 -9.66 26.78 7.30
C LYS A 164 -10.45 26.42 8.56
N LEU A 165 -10.59 25.13 8.86
CA LEU A 165 -11.29 24.64 10.04
C LEU A 165 -10.55 25.03 11.33
N ALA A 166 -9.23 24.91 11.36
CA ALA A 166 -8.43 25.32 12.51
C ALA A 166 -8.57 26.83 12.79
N ASN A 167 -8.53 27.67 11.75
CA ASN A 167 -8.72 29.12 11.90
C ASN A 167 -10.14 29.47 12.37
N LYS A 168 -11.16 28.76 11.85
CA LYS A 168 -12.54 28.87 12.35
C LYS A 168 -12.60 28.53 13.85
N LEU A 169 -12.02 27.41 14.27
CA LEU A 169 -12.03 26.96 15.66
C LEU A 169 -11.30 27.93 16.60
N VAL A 170 -10.22 28.57 16.14
CA VAL A 170 -9.56 29.67 16.86
C VAL A 170 -10.51 30.87 17.05
N GLY A 171 -11.23 31.26 16.00
CA GLY A 171 -12.23 32.33 16.07
C GLY A 171 -13.39 32.04 17.02
N GLU A 172 -13.72 30.77 17.22
CA GLU A 172 -14.73 30.30 18.18
C GLU A 172 -14.17 30.12 19.62
N GLY A 173 -12.89 30.40 19.86
CA GLY A 173 -12.24 30.19 21.17
C GLY A 173 -11.92 28.71 21.49
N LYS A 174 -12.09 27.79 20.52
CA LYS A 174 -11.83 26.35 20.67
C LYS A 174 -10.36 26.01 20.34
N TYR A 175 -9.43 26.65 21.05
CA TYR A 175 -8.00 26.56 20.74
C TYR A 175 -7.45 25.13 20.75
N PHE A 176 -7.87 24.29 21.69
CA PHE A 176 -7.42 22.91 21.77
C PHE A 176 -7.85 22.11 20.53
N SER A 177 -9.11 22.23 20.11
CA SER A 177 -9.65 21.63 18.88
C SER A 177 -8.89 22.11 17.64
N ALA A 178 -8.52 23.40 17.59
CA ALA A 178 -7.72 23.94 16.49
C ALA A 178 -6.30 23.35 16.43
N VAL A 179 -5.66 23.11 17.58
CA VAL A 179 -4.36 22.44 17.64
C VAL A 179 -4.48 21.00 17.15
N LEU A 180 -5.45 20.24 17.65
CA LEU A 180 -5.69 18.86 17.20
C LEU A 180 -5.92 18.78 15.68
N MET A 181 -6.74 19.67 15.11
CA MET A 181 -6.99 19.74 13.67
C MET A 181 -5.70 19.94 12.86
N LYS A 182 -4.77 20.77 13.35
CA LYS A 182 -3.47 21.00 12.69
C LYS A 182 -2.57 19.77 12.80
N GLU A 183 -2.48 19.17 13.99
CA GLU A 183 -1.69 17.96 14.22
C GLU A 183 -2.15 16.80 13.34
N ASP A 184 -3.46 16.59 13.23
CA ASP A 184 -4.06 15.58 12.37
C ASP A 184 -3.74 15.83 10.90
N ALA A 185 -3.83 17.09 10.44
CA ALA A 185 -3.52 17.47 9.06
C ALA A 185 -2.04 17.28 8.71
N GLU A 186 -1.13 17.56 9.63
CA GLU A 186 0.29 17.30 9.48
C GLU A 186 0.60 15.79 9.49
N ALA A 187 -0.10 15.02 10.32
CA ALA A 187 0.06 13.57 10.39
C ALA A 187 -0.47 12.84 9.15
N LEU A 188 -1.41 13.46 8.42
CA LEU A 188 -2.07 12.90 7.26
C LEU A 188 -1.14 12.82 6.04
N VAL A 189 -1.08 11.62 5.46
CA VAL A 189 -0.31 11.31 4.25
C VAL A 189 -1.15 10.51 3.27
N CYS A 190 -0.77 10.58 2.00
CA CYS A 190 -1.25 9.66 0.98
C CYS A 190 -0.07 9.07 0.20
N TYR A 191 0.26 7.80 0.46
CA TYR A 191 1.30 7.13 -0.31
C TYR A 191 0.78 6.82 -1.70
N ASN A 192 1.53 7.26 -2.71
CA ASN A 192 1.20 7.42 -4.13
C ASN A 192 1.16 8.90 -4.53
N ALA A 193 0.67 9.79 -3.67
CA ALA A 193 0.92 11.24 -3.84
C ALA A 193 2.32 11.59 -3.35
N GLU A 194 2.59 11.21 -2.11
CA GLU A 194 3.89 11.31 -1.47
C GLU A 194 4.57 9.94 -1.49
N MET A 195 5.91 9.93 -1.53
CA MET A 195 6.67 8.68 -1.38
C MET A 195 6.99 8.47 0.09
N PRO A 196 6.87 7.23 0.62
CA PRO A 196 7.30 6.97 1.98
C PRO A 196 8.81 7.17 2.10
N GLU A 197 9.26 7.71 3.23
CA GLU A 197 10.68 7.92 3.50
C GLU A 197 11.45 6.59 3.49
N THR A 198 12.70 6.64 3.01
CA THR A 198 13.59 5.49 3.02
C THR A 198 14.84 5.78 3.85
N LYS A 199 15.15 4.88 4.79
CA LYS A 199 16.43 4.90 5.52
C LYS A 199 17.59 4.32 4.69
N CYS A 200 17.30 3.60 3.60
CA CYS A 200 18.32 2.98 2.75
C CYS A 200 19.05 4.03 1.88
N PRO A 201 20.38 4.18 1.99
CA PRO A 201 21.14 5.18 1.23
C PRO A 201 21.03 5.01 -0.28
N PHE A 202 21.19 3.78 -0.79
CA PHE A 202 21.03 3.47 -2.23
C PHE A 202 19.66 3.87 -2.77
N ARG A 203 18.65 3.73 -1.92
CA ARG A 203 17.28 4.04 -2.28
C ARG A 203 17.00 5.52 -2.27
N LYS A 204 17.61 6.26 -1.33
CA LYS A 204 17.60 7.73 -1.39
C LYS A 204 18.21 8.19 -2.71
N VAL A 205 19.33 7.59 -3.14
CA VAL A 205 19.95 7.89 -4.45
C VAL A 205 19.02 7.52 -5.59
N ALA A 206 18.46 6.30 -5.62
CA ALA A 206 17.56 5.85 -6.68
C ALA A 206 16.29 6.71 -6.79
N VAL A 207 15.67 7.06 -5.66
CA VAL A 207 14.50 7.96 -5.62
C VAL A 207 14.87 9.37 -6.06
N LYS A 208 16.05 9.87 -5.68
CA LYS A 208 16.55 11.18 -6.13
C LYS A 208 16.78 11.23 -7.64
N LEU A 209 17.23 10.13 -8.25
CA LEU A 209 17.52 10.06 -9.69
C LEU A 209 16.29 9.72 -10.55
N LEU A 210 15.41 8.84 -10.06
CA LEU A 210 14.33 8.23 -10.85
C LEU A 210 12.92 8.52 -10.31
N GLY A 211 12.79 9.33 -9.26
CA GLY A 211 11.52 9.61 -8.59
C GLY A 211 10.85 8.33 -8.07
N LYS A 212 9.53 8.22 -8.31
CA LYS A 212 8.72 7.05 -7.90
C LYS A 212 9.25 5.72 -8.45
N LYS A 213 9.83 5.71 -9.65
CA LYS A 213 10.43 4.50 -10.25
C LYS A 213 11.63 4.00 -9.44
N GLY A 214 12.34 4.90 -8.75
CA GLY A 214 13.48 4.56 -7.89
C GLY A 214 13.11 3.66 -6.70
N TRP A 215 11.87 3.72 -6.22
CA TRP A 215 11.39 2.85 -5.15
C TRP A 215 11.34 1.38 -5.59
N HIS A 216 10.82 1.15 -6.81
CA HIS A 216 10.61 -0.16 -7.42
C HIS A 216 11.76 -0.59 -8.34
N LEU A 217 12.88 0.12 -8.36
CA LEU A 217 14.02 -0.18 -9.25
C LEU A 217 14.48 -1.63 -9.11
N ARG A 218 14.50 -2.18 -7.89
CA ARG A 218 14.83 -3.59 -7.66
C ARG A 218 13.86 -4.54 -8.36
N ASP A 219 12.56 -4.22 -8.37
CA ASP A 219 11.54 -5.06 -8.96
C ASP A 219 11.60 -4.99 -10.48
N TYR A 220 11.89 -3.80 -11.04
CA TYR A 220 12.21 -3.63 -12.46
C TYR A 220 13.45 -4.44 -12.87
N LEU A 221 14.57 -4.28 -12.16
CA LEU A 221 15.80 -5.02 -12.43
C LEU A 221 15.62 -6.52 -12.29
N LYS A 222 14.83 -6.98 -11.29
CA LYS A 222 14.49 -8.40 -11.16
C LYS A 222 13.68 -8.89 -12.35
N LYS A 223 12.68 -8.13 -12.80
CA LYS A 223 11.83 -8.52 -13.93
C LYS A 223 12.64 -8.59 -15.23
N GLU A 224 13.39 -7.55 -15.56
CA GLU A 224 14.25 -7.53 -16.76
C GLU A 224 15.32 -8.62 -16.71
N TYR A 225 15.95 -8.84 -15.56
CA TYR A 225 16.94 -9.91 -15.40
C TYR A 225 16.31 -11.30 -15.54
N PHE A 226 15.12 -11.53 -14.97
CA PHE A 226 14.44 -12.82 -15.09
C PHE A 226 13.96 -13.08 -16.51
N GLU A 227 13.46 -12.06 -17.21
CA GLU A 227 13.14 -12.11 -18.64
C GLU A 227 14.39 -12.42 -19.46
N TYR A 228 15.50 -11.72 -19.23
CA TYR A 228 16.77 -11.93 -19.93
C TYR A 228 17.37 -13.33 -19.69
N VAL A 229 17.36 -13.83 -18.45
CA VAL A 229 17.80 -15.20 -18.14
C VAL A 229 16.87 -16.22 -18.80
N SER A 230 15.55 -15.97 -18.81
CA SER A 230 14.59 -16.88 -19.47
C SER A 230 14.82 -16.95 -20.98
N GLU A 231 15.06 -15.82 -21.64
CA GLU A 231 15.38 -15.77 -23.08
C GLU A 231 16.71 -16.45 -23.38
N ALA A 232 17.75 -16.20 -22.58
CA ALA A 232 19.04 -16.87 -22.73
C ALA A 232 18.92 -18.40 -22.58
N THR A 233 18.15 -18.88 -21.59
CA THR A 233 17.89 -20.32 -21.44
C THR A 233 17.07 -20.90 -22.60
N TYR A 234 16.13 -20.15 -23.17
CA TYR A 234 15.35 -20.57 -24.34
C TYR A 234 16.22 -20.68 -25.59
N VAL A 235 17.09 -19.69 -25.84
CA VAL A 235 18.04 -19.71 -26.97
C VAL A 235 19.02 -20.89 -26.86
N ILE A 236 19.58 -21.13 -25.67
CA ILE A 236 20.44 -22.30 -25.42
C ILE A 236 19.69 -23.61 -25.69
N SER A 237 18.43 -23.71 -25.23
CA SER A 237 17.59 -24.90 -25.45
C SER A 237 17.28 -25.12 -26.94
N LEU A 238 17.02 -24.05 -27.69
CA LEU A 238 16.77 -24.10 -29.14
C LEU A 238 18.02 -24.51 -29.92
N ILE A 239 19.21 -24.01 -29.55
CA ILE A 239 20.49 -24.39 -30.16
C ILE A 239 20.74 -25.89 -29.95
N ILE A 240 20.52 -26.40 -28.73
CA ILE A 240 20.65 -27.84 -28.43
C ILE A 240 19.68 -28.67 -29.29
N TYR A 241 18.42 -28.24 -29.39
CA TYR A 241 17.40 -28.92 -30.19
C TYR A 241 17.74 -28.96 -31.69
N VAL A 242 18.20 -27.85 -32.25
CA VAL A 242 18.60 -27.74 -33.66
C VAL A 242 19.87 -28.56 -33.94
N ALA A 243 20.86 -28.49 -33.06
CA ALA A 243 22.08 -29.30 -33.18
C ALA A 243 21.78 -30.80 -33.16
N ALA A 244 20.84 -31.25 -32.31
CA ALA A 244 20.37 -32.64 -32.28
C ALA A 244 19.64 -33.06 -33.55
N ARG A 245 18.94 -32.14 -34.23
CA ARG A 245 18.14 -32.43 -35.44
C ARG A 245 18.94 -32.41 -36.74
N ILE A 246 20.00 -31.60 -36.84
CA ILE A 246 20.74 -31.41 -38.10
C ILE A 246 21.86 -32.47 -38.27
N GLN A 247 22.09 -33.37 -37.31
CA GLN A 247 23.19 -34.35 -37.38
C GLN A 247 24.53 -33.70 -37.76
N LEU A 248 24.81 -32.50 -37.24
CA LEU A 248 26.10 -31.87 -37.46
C LEU A 248 27.18 -32.77 -36.86
N PRO A 249 28.28 -33.07 -37.58
CA PRO A 249 29.40 -33.83 -37.06
C PRO A 249 30.23 -32.91 -36.16
N LEU A 250 29.69 -32.56 -34.99
CA LEU A 250 30.44 -31.91 -33.93
C LEU A 250 31.30 -32.98 -33.27
N ASN A 251 32.59 -32.97 -33.62
CA ASN A 251 33.59 -33.93 -33.17
C ASN A 251 34.22 -33.51 -31.84
N PHE A 252 33.38 -33.16 -30.88
CA PHE A 252 33.67 -33.14 -29.46
C PHE A 252 32.66 -34.11 -28.83
N SER A 253 33.04 -34.87 -27.81
CA SER A 253 32.09 -35.69 -27.05
C SER A 253 30.95 -34.77 -26.58
N ASN A 254 29.82 -34.79 -27.28
CA ASN A 254 28.77 -33.75 -27.22
C ASN A 254 28.13 -33.58 -25.83
N ILE A 255 28.38 -34.54 -24.94
CA ILE A 255 27.99 -34.48 -23.54
C ILE A 255 28.84 -33.47 -22.78
N ASP A 256 30.15 -33.34 -23.07
CA ASP A 256 31.07 -32.54 -22.26
C ASP A 256 30.88 -31.03 -22.46
N ILE A 257 30.62 -30.56 -23.69
CA ILE A 257 30.42 -29.11 -23.93
C ILE A 257 29.07 -28.64 -23.36
N ALA A 258 28.01 -29.44 -23.52
CA ALA A 258 26.71 -29.14 -22.93
C ALA A 258 26.81 -29.15 -21.40
N PHE A 259 27.53 -30.11 -20.82
CA PHE A 259 27.77 -30.17 -19.38
C PHE A 259 28.61 -28.99 -18.89
N ILE A 260 29.65 -28.59 -19.62
CA ILE A 260 30.47 -27.41 -19.29
C ILE A 260 29.65 -26.13 -19.34
N LEU A 261 28.85 -25.91 -20.39
CA LEU A 261 28.01 -24.70 -20.49
C LEU A 261 26.90 -24.66 -19.43
N MET A 262 26.30 -25.82 -19.11
CA MET A 262 25.32 -25.93 -18.03
C MET A 262 25.98 -25.73 -16.66
N THR A 263 27.19 -26.24 -16.45
CA THR A 263 27.99 -26.05 -15.23
C THR A 263 28.43 -24.61 -15.07
N ILE A 264 28.90 -23.94 -16.12
CA ILE A 264 29.25 -22.51 -16.10
C ILE A 264 28.01 -21.67 -15.77
N SER A 265 26.88 -21.96 -16.42
CA SER A 265 25.61 -21.26 -16.14
C SER A 265 25.16 -21.45 -14.69
N PHE A 266 25.28 -22.67 -14.15
CA PHE A 266 24.95 -22.98 -12.76
C PHE A 266 25.92 -22.31 -11.78
N LEU A 267 27.23 -22.29 -12.08
CA LEU A 267 28.25 -21.63 -11.26
C LEU A 267 28.09 -20.11 -11.25
N VAL A 268 27.75 -19.50 -12.39
CA VAL A 268 27.44 -18.07 -12.47
C VAL A 268 26.17 -17.74 -11.67
N ALA A 269 25.11 -18.55 -11.82
CA ALA A 269 23.88 -18.38 -11.04
C ALA A 269 24.13 -18.56 -9.53
N ARG A 270 24.95 -19.54 -9.14
CA ARG A 270 25.30 -19.80 -7.74
C ARG A 270 26.20 -18.71 -7.15
N ALA A 271 27.25 -18.29 -7.86
CA ALA A 271 28.12 -17.19 -7.42
C ALA A 271 27.34 -15.88 -7.27
N TYR A 272 26.36 -15.63 -8.15
CA TYR A 272 25.48 -14.47 -8.04
C TYR A 272 24.50 -14.59 -6.86
N ASN A 273 23.95 -15.78 -6.60
CA ASN A 273 23.11 -16.02 -5.42
C ASN A 273 23.91 -15.91 -4.11
N GLU A 274 25.13 -16.45 -4.06
CA GLU A 274 26.03 -16.30 -2.91
C GLU A 274 26.45 -14.84 -2.71
N TYR A 275 26.69 -14.08 -3.79
CA TYR A 275 26.92 -12.64 -3.72
C TYR A 275 25.69 -11.89 -3.19
N LEU A 276 24.48 -12.24 -3.64
CA LEU A 276 23.24 -11.66 -3.15
C LEU A 276 22.98 -12.01 -1.68
N GLU A 277 23.16 -13.27 -1.28
CA GLU A 277 23.10 -13.73 0.11
C GLU A 277 24.14 -13.03 0.99
N TRP A 278 25.36 -12.86 0.50
CA TRP A 278 26.42 -12.14 1.21
C TRP A 278 26.08 -10.66 1.39
N VAL A 279 25.59 -9.99 0.34
CA VAL A 279 25.05 -8.62 0.41
C VAL A 279 23.90 -8.57 1.42
N LEU A 280 22.95 -9.49 1.35
CA LEU A 280 21.77 -9.54 2.24
C LEU A 280 22.13 -9.84 3.71
N ASN A 281 23.15 -10.66 3.97
CA ASN A 281 23.63 -10.95 5.33
C ASN A 281 24.47 -9.81 5.90
N LYS A 282 25.21 -9.07 5.07
CA LYS A 282 25.81 -7.79 5.46
C LYS A 282 24.75 -6.73 5.78
N TRP A 283 23.54 -6.87 5.27
CA TRP A 283 22.40 -5.96 5.50
C TRP A 283 21.55 -6.32 6.72
N LYS A 284 21.79 -7.47 7.37
CA LYS A 284 21.11 -7.89 8.62
C LYS A 284 21.85 -7.48 9.91
N LYS A 285 23.10 -7.01 9.79
CA LYS A 285 23.86 -6.36 10.87
C LYS A 285 23.78 -4.85 10.70
#